data_AF-A0A836RY40-F1
#
_entry.id   AF-A0A836RY40-F1
#
_cell.length_a   1.000
_cell.length_b   1.000
_cell.length_c   1.000
_cell.angle_alpha   90.00
_cell.angle_beta   90.00
_cell.angle_gamma   90.00
#
_symmetry.space_group_name_H-M   'P 1'
#
loop_
_entity.id
_entity.type
_entity.pdbx_description
1 polymer ?
#
loop_
_entity_poly.entity_id
_entity_poly.type
_entity_poly.pdbx_seq_one_letter_code
_entity_poly.pdbx_strand_id
1 'polypeptide(L)'
;MELTELLLKLVYYFPYYVALVLVPMIVRVILEYYIGVRPEHFERTWDLHTSYEQVFQTFVLTVLYFPLFEELVFSAIPLYLFGLTGLVIGSAVWVLMHPAWQLQHVSDLSLPRKLAFTATCTLYYSINSVFYAIIWLNGDGIIAIIYHMLHNAWLYLAVLAREIELPQIPIPRRNKYRYIKPIATEVPAKIQKTCYF
;
A
#
# COMPACT_ATOMS: atom_id res chain seq x y z
N MET A 1 -1.97 2.68 -31.10
CA MET A 1 -2.23 3.98 -30.47
C MET A 1 -1.02 4.85 -30.71
N GLU A 2 -1.22 5.98 -31.36
CA GLU A 2 -0.17 6.97 -31.62
C GLU A 2 0.14 7.79 -30.35
N LEU A 3 1.33 8.37 -30.24
CA LEU A 3 1.74 9.17 -29.07
C LEU A 3 0.77 10.33 -28.78
N THR A 4 0.32 11.03 -29.82
CA THR A 4 -0.63 12.14 -29.68
C THR A 4 -1.98 11.67 -29.12
N GLU A 5 -2.46 10.50 -29.57
CA GLU A 5 -3.70 9.90 -29.08
C GLU A 5 -3.57 9.51 -27.61
N LEU A 6 -2.43 8.91 -27.23
CA LEU A 6 -2.11 8.58 -25.84
C LEU A 6 -2.18 9.83 -24.96
N LEU A 7 -1.51 10.91 -25.34
CA LEU A 7 -1.47 12.16 -24.57
C LEU A 7 -2.86 12.79 -24.45
N LEU A 8 -3.65 12.79 -25.53
CA LEU A 8 -5.02 13.31 -25.49
C LEU A 8 -5.92 12.49 -24.56
N LYS A 9 -5.80 11.15 -24.57
CA LYS A 9 -6.54 10.29 -23.64
C LYS A 9 -6.12 10.50 -22.19
N LEU A 10 -4.82 10.67 -21.92
CA LEU A 10 -4.36 11.06 -20.58
C LEU A 10 -4.98 12.40 -20.15
N VAL A 11 -4.99 13.43 -20.99
CA VAL A 11 -5.64 14.69 -20.63
C VAL A 11 -7.15 14.52 -20.42
N TYR A 12 -7.80 13.72 -21.26
CA TYR A 12 -9.24 13.46 -21.20
C TYR A 12 -9.69 12.78 -19.91
N TYR A 13 -8.93 11.78 -19.42
CA TYR A 13 -9.27 11.08 -18.18
C TYR A 13 -8.82 11.80 -16.91
N PHE A 14 -7.99 12.84 -17.01
CA PHE A 14 -7.44 13.55 -15.85
C PHE A 14 -8.49 14.13 -14.89
N PRO A 15 -9.58 14.78 -15.36
CA PRO A 15 -10.63 15.26 -14.46
C PRO A 15 -11.29 14.12 -13.66
N TYR A 16 -11.49 12.95 -14.28
CA TYR A 16 -12.01 11.77 -13.59
C TYR A 16 -11.02 11.23 -12.57
N TYR A 17 -9.73 11.22 -12.88
CA TYR A 17 -8.68 10.84 -11.93
C TYR A 17 -8.70 11.76 -10.70
N VAL A 18 -8.83 13.07 -10.89
CA VAL A 18 -8.93 14.02 -9.78
C VAL A 18 -10.19 13.73 -8.94
N ALA A 19 -11.35 13.58 -9.59
CA ALA A 19 -12.63 13.45 -8.90
C ALA A 19 -12.84 12.09 -8.21
N LEU A 20 -12.33 11.00 -8.80
CA LEU A 20 -12.60 9.63 -8.36
C LEU A 20 -11.40 8.98 -7.66
N VAL A 21 -10.21 9.57 -7.72
CA VAL A 21 -9.02 9.06 -7.06
C VAL A 21 -8.47 10.06 -6.05
N LEU A 22 -8.05 11.26 -6.48
CA LEU A 22 -7.36 12.20 -5.60
C LEU A 22 -8.27 12.78 -4.51
N VAL A 23 -9.46 13.25 -4.87
CA VAL A 23 -10.42 13.81 -3.89
C VAL A 23 -10.85 12.74 -2.87
N PRO A 24 -11.27 11.52 -3.27
CA PRO A 24 -11.58 10.45 -2.32
C PRO A 24 -10.40 10.06 -1.44
N MET A 25 -9.18 10.06 -1.96
CA MET A 25 -7.98 9.80 -1.17
C MET A 25 -7.78 10.85 -0.08
N ILE A 26 -7.92 12.14 -0.39
CA ILE A 26 -7.81 13.22 0.60
C ILE A 26 -8.88 13.06 1.68
N VAL A 27 -10.14 12.81 1.28
CA VAL A 27 -11.24 12.56 2.22
C VAL A 27 -10.93 11.38 3.13
N ARG A 28 -10.47 10.26 2.56
CA ARG A 28 -10.06 9.07 3.32
C ARG A 28 -8.98 9.41 4.34
N VAL A 29 -7.89 10.09 3.93
CA VAL A 29 -6.79 10.46 4.82
C VAL A 29 -7.28 11.32 5.99
N ILE A 30 -8.18 12.28 5.72
CA ILE A 30 -8.78 13.12 6.77
C ILE A 30 -9.61 12.28 7.75
N LEU A 31 -10.49 11.42 7.25
CA LEU A 31 -11.33 10.55 8.10
C LEU A 31 -10.48 9.59 8.94
N GLU A 32 -9.47 8.98 8.32
CA GLU A 32 -8.53 8.07 8.97
C GLU A 32 -7.73 8.77 10.07
N TYR A 33 -7.33 10.02 9.84
CA TYR A 33 -6.69 10.85 10.85
C TYR A 33 -7.57 11.06 12.09
N TYR A 34 -8.89 11.26 11.93
CA TYR A 34 -9.82 11.44 13.04
C TYR A 34 -10.07 10.17 13.85
N ILE A 35 -10.00 8.99 13.23
CA ILE A 35 -10.12 7.70 13.93
C ILE A 35 -8.80 7.23 14.57
N GLY A 36 -7.73 8.02 14.44
CA GLY A 36 -6.42 7.76 15.05
C GLY A 36 -5.48 6.93 14.19
N VAL A 37 -5.83 6.68 12.92
CA VAL A 37 -4.91 6.10 11.94
C VAL A 37 -3.94 7.20 11.50
N ARG A 38 -2.65 6.87 11.49
CA ARG A 38 -1.59 7.81 11.12
C ARG A 38 -0.70 7.20 10.04
N PRO A 39 -0.12 8.00 9.12
CA PRO A 39 0.73 7.48 8.03
C PRO A 39 1.85 6.55 8.52
N GLU A 40 2.39 6.79 9.70
CA GLU A 40 3.46 6.01 10.34
C GLU A 40 3.07 4.55 10.61
N HIS A 41 1.78 4.21 10.64
CA HIS A 41 1.32 2.82 10.77
C HIS A 41 1.66 2.01 9.50
N PHE A 42 1.67 2.66 8.34
CA PHE A 42 1.88 2.04 7.03
C PHE A 42 3.32 2.17 6.54
N GLU A 43 4.16 2.92 7.26
CA GLU A 43 5.56 3.02 6.95
C GLU A 43 6.23 1.67 7.19
N ARG A 44 6.67 1.03 6.10
CA ARG A 44 7.85 0.16 6.21
C ARG A 44 8.94 1.05 6.75
N THR A 45 9.51 0.69 7.89
CA THR A 45 10.76 1.30 8.33
C THR A 45 11.78 1.02 7.24
N TRP A 46 11.99 1.97 6.35
CA TRP A 46 13.14 1.97 5.46
C TRP A 46 14.33 2.02 6.39
N ASP A 47 14.98 0.87 6.54
CA ASP A 47 16.19 0.81 7.34
C ASP A 47 17.19 1.74 6.66
N LEU A 48 17.81 2.62 7.42
CA LEU A 48 18.66 3.74 6.98
C LEU A 48 19.90 3.32 6.17
N HIS A 49 20.03 2.02 5.88
CA HIS A 49 20.98 1.40 4.98
C HIS A 49 20.29 0.92 3.70
N THR A 50 19.33 1.67 3.17
CA THR A 50 18.67 1.27 1.92
C THR A 50 19.66 1.45 0.79
N SER A 51 20.15 0.34 0.23
CA SER A 51 21.07 0.38 -0.90
C SER A 51 20.34 0.85 -2.16
N TYR A 52 21.08 1.37 -3.15
CA TYR A 52 20.51 1.76 -4.44
C TYR A 52 19.64 0.63 -5.04
N GLU A 53 20.09 -0.62 -4.91
CA GLU A 53 19.39 -1.81 -5.39
C GLU A 53 18.02 -1.98 -4.72
N GLN A 54 17.89 -1.71 -3.42
CA GLN A 54 16.63 -1.82 -2.69
C GLN A 54 15.64 -0.71 -3.07
N VAL A 55 16.14 0.52 -3.24
CA VAL A 55 15.33 1.66 -3.73
C VAL A 55 14.82 1.36 -5.13
N PHE A 56 15.70 0.95 -6.04
CA PHE A 56 15.36 0.62 -7.42
C PHE A 56 14.40 -0.57 -7.50
N GLN A 57 14.65 -1.64 -6.74
CA GLN A 57 13.75 -2.80 -6.67
C GLN A 57 12.35 -2.39 -6.19
N THR A 58 12.28 -1.56 -5.13
CA THR A 58 10.99 -1.12 -4.61
C THR A 58 10.24 -0.23 -5.60
N PHE A 59 10.95 0.65 -6.31
CA PHE A 59 10.38 1.43 -7.39
C PHE A 59 9.82 0.53 -8.49
N VAL A 60 10.62 -0.40 -9.04
CA VAL A 60 10.17 -1.29 -10.12
C VAL A 60 8.96 -2.11 -9.70
N LEU A 61 8.97 -2.67 -8.48
CA LEU A 61 7.86 -3.47 -8.01
C LEU A 61 6.60 -2.63 -7.75
N THR A 62 6.72 -1.54 -7.00
CA THR A 62 5.58 -0.76 -6.51
C THR A 62 4.98 0.15 -7.57
N VAL A 63 5.83 0.73 -8.42
CA VAL A 63 5.42 1.74 -9.41
C VAL A 63 5.11 1.12 -10.76
N LEU A 64 5.80 0.04 -11.15
CA LEU A 64 5.66 -0.53 -12.50
C LEU A 64 4.97 -1.90 -12.47
N TYR A 65 5.55 -2.87 -11.78
CA TYR A 65 5.12 -4.27 -11.88
C TYR A 65 3.75 -4.52 -11.25
N PHE A 66 3.54 -4.13 -9.98
CA PHE A 66 2.26 -4.36 -9.30
C PHE A 66 1.10 -3.64 -9.98
N PRO A 67 1.18 -2.34 -10.35
CA PRO A 67 0.12 -1.68 -11.11
C PRO A 67 -0.24 -2.38 -12.41
N LEU A 68 0.78 -2.79 -13.19
CA LEU A 68 0.55 -3.56 -14.41
C LEU A 68 -0.16 -4.88 -14.13
N PHE A 69 0.35 -5.64 -13.16
CA PHE A 69 -0.21 -6.94 -12.79
C PHE A 69 -1.65 -6.81 -12.29
N GLU A 70 -1.92 -5.85 -11.43
CA GLU A 70 -3.24 -5.61 -10.84
C GLU A 70 -4.27 -5.26 -11.92
N GLU A 71 -3.95 -4.32 -12.81
CA GLU A 71 -4.85 -3.97 -13.92
C GLU A 71 -5.15 -5.17 -14.83
N LEU A 72 -4.14 -6.00 -15.12
CA LEU A 72 -4.35 -7.18 -15.95
C LEU A 72 -5.20 -8.24 -15.25
N VAL A 73 -4.91 -8.54 -13.98
CA VAL A 73 -5.53 -9.64 -13.24
C VAL A 73 -6.94 -9.30 -12.75
N PHE A 74 -7.17 -8.06 -12.32
CA PHE A 74 -8.44 -7.66 -11.71
C PHE A 74 -9.36 -6.91 -12.67
N SER A 75 -8.83 -6.36 -13.77
CA SER A 75 -9.64 -5.62 -14.74
C SER A 75 -9.66 -6.30 -16.10
N ALA A 76 -8.49 -6.45 -16.75
CA ALA A 76 -8.41 -6.92 -18.13
C ALA A 76 -8.91 -8.36 -18.30
N ILE A 77 -8.28 -9.33 -17.62
CA ILE A 77 -8.62 -10.75 -17.74
C ILE A 77 -10.09 -11.00 -17.38
N PRO A 78 -10.63 -10.48 -16.25
CA PRO A 78 -12.03 -10.66 -15.92
C PRO A 78 -12.97 -10.04 -16.96
N LEU A 79 -12.68 -8.82 -17.45
CA LEU A 79 -13.48 -8.17 -18.49
C LEU A 79 -13.47 -8.96 -19.80
N TYR A 80 -12.32 -9.42 -20.27
CA TYR A 80 -12.20 -10.16 -21.53
C TYR A 80 -12.87 -11.54 -21.47
N LEU A 81 -12.80 -12.23 -20.32
CA LEU A 81 -13.37 -13.58 -20.19
C LEU A 81 -14.87 -13.58 -19.87
N PHE A 82 -15.35 -12.63 -19.07
CA PHE A 82 -16.71 -12.64 -18.53
C PHE A 82 -17.47 -11.31 -18.69
N GLY A 83 -16.96 -10.38 -19.50
CA GLY A 83 -17.58 -9.09 -19.75
C GLY A 83 -17.69 -8.23 -18.50
N LEU A 84 -18.75 -7.41 -18.44
CA LEU A 84 -19.01 -6.51 -17.31
C LEU A 84 -19.09 -7.27 -15.98
N THR A 85 -19.68 -8.46 -15.96
CA THR A 85 -19.78 -9.29 -14.75
C THR A 85 -18.39 -9.67 -14.22
N GLY A 86 -17.47 -10.05 -15.11
CA GLY A 86 -16.09 -10.31 -14.75
C GLY A 86 -15.40 -9.08 -14.18
N LEU A 87 -15.53 -7.94 -14.83
CA LEU A 87 -14.95 -6.67 -14.35
C LEU A 87 -15.46 -6.31 -12.95
N VAL A 88 -16.75 -6.48 -12.68
CA VAL A 88 -17.33 -6.23 -11.35
C VAL A 88 -16.75 -7.18 -10.31
N ILE A 89 -16.64 -8.46 -10.61
CA ILE A 89 -16.07 -9.47 -9.70
C ILE A 89 -14.58 -9.17 -9.44
N GLY A 90 -13.80 -8.93 -10.48
CA GLY A 90 -12.37 -8.62 -10.38
C GLY A 90 -12.13 -7.34 -9.57
N SER A 91 -12.92 -6.29 -9.84
CA SER A 91 -12.89 -5.05 -9.06
C SER A 91 -13.24 -5.30 -7.59
N ALA A 92 -14.27 -6.09 -7.28
CA ALA A 92 -14.63 -6.40 -5.89
C ALA A 92 -13.50 -7.12 -5.14
N VAL A 93 -12.82 -8.07 -5.79
CA VAL A 93 -11.66 -8.77 -5.20
C VAL A 93 -10.51 -7.79 -4.95
N TRP A 94 -10.18 -6.96 -5.95
CA TRP A 94 -9.13 -5.94 -5.81
C TRP A 94 -9.43 -4.97 -4.67
N VAL A 95 -10.66 -4.46 -4.59
CA VAL A 95 -11.13 -3.56 -3.53
C VAL A 95 -10.95 -4.18 -2.14
N LEU A 96 -11.35 -5.44 -1.95
CA LEU A 96 -11.30 -6.11 -0.66
C LEU A 96 -9.88 -6.53 -0.24
N MET A 97 -8.99 -6.76 -1.22
CA MET A 97 -7.59 -7.11 -0.96
C MET A 97 -6.84 -6.00 -0.22
N HIS A 98 -7.13 -4.73 -0.53
CA HIS A 98 -6.46 -3.58 0.06
C HIS A 98 -6.67 -3.45 1.58
N PRO A 99 -7.90 -3.36 2.11
CA PRO A 99 -8.10 -3.31 3.55
C PRO A 99 -7.63 -4.59 4.24
N ALA A 100 -7.71 -5.75 3.58
CA ALA A 100 -7.27 -7.02 4.17
C ALA A 100 -5.77 -7.02 4.52
N TRP A 101 -4.93 -6.48 3.64
CA TRP A 101 -3.51 -6.29 3.93
C TRP A 101 -3.28 -5.12 4.91
N GLN A 102 -3.94 -3.98 4.71
CA GLN A 102 -3.72 -2.78 5.51
C GLN A 102 -4.16 -2.91 6.98
N LEU A 103 -5.14 -3.76 7.28
CA LEU A 103 -5.61 -4.00 8.65
C LEU A 103 -4.51 -4.52 9.58
N GLN A 104 -3.47 -5.18 9.04
CA GLN A 104 -2.34 -5.68 9.81
C GLN A 104 -1.56 -4.53 10.48
N HIS A 105 -1.53 -3.37 9.83
CA HIS A 105 -0.82 -2.17 10.28
C HIS A 105 -1.56 -1.38 11.36
N VAL A 106 -2.86 -1.61 11.53
CA VAL A 106 -3.72 -0.95 12.53
C VAL A 106 -4.27 -1.96 13.54
N SER A 107 -3.51 -3.02 13.78
CA SER A 107 -3.92 -4.17 14.61
C SER A 107 -4.06 -3.83 16.10
N ASP A 108 -3.48 -2.73 16.56
CA ASP A 108 -3.55 -2.22 17.93
C ASP A 108 -4.80 -1.34 18.19
N LEU A 109 -5.52 -0.92 17.15
CA LEU A 109 -6.75 -0.15 17.32
C LEU A 109 -7.91 -0.97 17.88
N SER A 110 -8.87 -0.29 18.52
CA SER A 110 -10.13 -0.89 18.96
C SER A 110 -10.98 -1.35 17.77
N LEU A 111 -11.83 -2.37 17.98
CA LEU A 111 -12.67 -2.94 16.93
C LEU A 111 -13.51 -1.88 16.17
N PRO A 112 -14.18 -0.91 16.82
CA PRO A 112 -14.94 0.12 16.09
C PRO A 112 -14.08 0.95 15.14
N ARG A 113 -12.84 1.26 15.52
CA ARG A 113 -11.89 2.01 14.68
C ARG A 113 -11.40 1.18 13.50
N LYS A 114 -11.17 -0.12 13.69
CA LYS A 114 -10.85 -1.05 12.60
C LYS A 114 -11.99 -1.16 11.61
N LEU A 115 -13.23 -1.28 12.09
CA LEU A 115 -14.41 -1.32 11.22
C LEU A 115 -14.57 0.00 10.44
N ALA A 116 -14.37 1.14 11.10
CA ALA A 116 -14.37 2.43 10.42
C ALA A 116 -13.28 2.52 9.35
N PHE A 117 -12.05 2.10 9.67
CA PHE A 117 -10.93 2.03 8.73
C PHE A 117 -11.24 1.12 7.53
N THR A 118 -11.76 -0.08 7.77
CA THR A 118 -12.17 -0.99 6.69
C THR A 118 -13.23 -0.34 5.80
N ALA A 119 -14.24 0.31 6.39
CA ALA A 119 -15.29 0.97 5.62
C ALA A 119 -14.75 2.14 4.76
N THR A 120 -13.91 3.01 5.33
CA THR A 120 -13.32 4.14 4.58
C THR A 120 -12.38 3.66 3.48
N CYS A 121 -11.59 2.62 3.76
CA CYS A 121 -10.68 2.00 2.82
C CYS A 121 -11.45 1.33 1.67
N THR A 122 -12.42 0.47 1.96
CA THR A 122 -13.26 -0.18 0.95
C THR A 122 -14.00 0.85 0.09
N LEU A 123 -14.54 1.92 0.68
CA LEU A 123 -15.24 2.97 -0.06
C LEU A 123 -14.28 3.69 -1.03
N TYR A 124 -13.09 4.07 -0.55
CA TYR A 124 -12.08 4.71 -1.38
C TYR A 124 -11.68 3.83 -2.57
N TYR A 125 -11.33 2.57 -2.32
CA TYR A 125 -10.93 1.65 -3.39
C TYR A 125 -12.10 1.32 -4.32
N SER A 126 -13.34 1.31 -3.82
CA SER A 126 -14.52 1.15 -4.68
C SER A 126 -14.66 2.31 -5.67
N ILE A 127 -14.54 3.56 -5.21
CA ILE A 127 -14.58 4.74 -6.10
C ILE A 127 -13.40 4.73 -7.08
N ASN A 128 -12.20 4.34 -6.62
CA ASN A 128 -11.03 4.18 -7.49
C ASN A 128 -11.26 3.09 -8.56
N SER A 129 -11.86 1.96 -8.19
CA SER A 129 -12.19 0.89 -9.13
C SER A 129 -13.17 1.35 -10.22
N VAL A 130 -14.11 2.25 -9.90
CA VAL A 130 -15.01 2.86 -10.90
C VAL A 130 -14.22 3.66 -11.94
N PHE A 131 -13.21 4.43 -11.52
CA PHE A 131 -12.35 5.16 -12.45
C PHE A 131 -11.65 4.23 -13.45
N TYR A 132 -10.99 3.17 -12.96
CA TYR A 132 -10.33 2.21 -13.84
C TYR A 132 -11.32 1.42 -14.70
N ALA A 133 -12.48 1.05 -14.15
CA ALA A 133 -13.54 0.37 -14.89
C ALA A 133 -14.06 1.22 -16.06
N ILE A 134 -14.24 2.54 -15.89
CA ILE A 134 -14.64 3.44 -16.98
C ILE A 134 -13.64 3.37 -18.14
N ILE A 135 -12.34 3.44 -17.83
CA ILE A 135 -11.28 3.41 -18.84
C ILE A 135 -11.27 2.06 -19.58
N TRP A 136 -11.38 0.95 -18.84
CA TRP A 136 -11.43 -0.39 -19.42
C TRP A 136 -12.66 -0.62 -20.30
N LEU A 137 -13.83 -0.14 -19.88
CA LEU A 137 -15.07 -0.24 -20.65
C LEU A 137 -15.03 0.59 -21.95
N ASN A 138 -14.23 1.66 -21.98
CA ASN A 138 -13.96 2.44 -23.19
C ASN A 138 -12.91 1.80 -24.11
N GLY A 139 -12.32 0.66 -23.73
CA GLY A 139 -11.26 -0.01 -24.49
C GLY A 139 -9.87 0.62 -24.32
N ASP A 140 -9.70 1.53 -23.35
CA ASP A 140 -8.47 2.30 -23.15
C ASP A 140 -7.56 1.70 -22.07
N GLY A 141 -7.52 0.36 -21.94
CA GLY A 141 -6.81 -0.33 -20.85
C GLY A 141 -5.34 0.05 -20.64
N ILE A 142 -4.62 0.42 -21.71
CA ILE A 142 -3.24 0.95 -21.59
C ILE A 142 -3.21 2.25 -20.78
N ILE A 143 -4.21 3.11 -20.95
CA ILE A 143 -4.34 4.36 -20.20
C ILE A 143 -4.60 4.06 -18.72
N ALA A 144 -5.42 3.05 -18.40
CA ALA A 144 -5.67 2.61 -17.02
C ALA A 144 -4.36 2.18 -16.33
N ILE A 145 -3.56 1.35 -17.01
CA ILE A 145 -2.24 0.91 -16.55
C ILE A 145 -1.32 2.11 -16.30
N ILE A 146 -1.23 3.05 -17.25
CA ILE A 146 -0.37 4.24 -17.10
C ILE A 146 -0.85 5.09 -15.93
N TYR A 147 -2.15 5.30 -15.77
CA TYR A 147 -2.69 6.02 -14.62
C TYR A 147 -2.36 5.36 -13.29
N HIS A 148 -2.44 4.03 -13.22
CA HIS A 148 -2.10 3.29 -12.01
C HIS A 148 -0.60 3.38 -11.70
N MET A 149 0.27 3.26 -12.72
CA MET A 149 1.71 3.48 -12.56
C MET A 149 2.02 4.91 -12.11
N LEU A 150 1.39 5.91 -12.72
CA LEU A 150 1.55 7.31 -12.32
C LEU A 150 1.04 7.55 -10.91
N HIS A 151 -0.09 6.95 -10.52
CA HIS A 151 -0.66 6.99 -9.18
C HIS A 151 0.35 6.48 -8.14
N ASN A 152 0.96 5.32 -8.39
CA ASN A 152 1.96 4.79 -7.48
C ASN A 152 3.28 5.56 -7.53
N ALA A 153 3.66 6.09 -8.69
CA ALA A 153 4.87 6.91 -8.85
C ALA A 153 4.80 8.16 -7.98
N TRP A 154 3.69 8.92 -8.03
CA TRP A 154 3.62 10.17 -7.27
C TRP A 154 3.53 9.91 -5.76
N LEU A 155 2.85 8.84 -5.31
CA LEU A 155 2.87 8.42 -3.91
C LEU A 155 4.28 8.03 -3.46
N TYR A 156 4.98 7.24 -4.26
CA TYR A 156 6.37 6.84 -3.99
C TYR A 156 7.30 8.06 -3.90
N LEU A 157 7.20 9.00 -4.83
CA LEU A 157 8.00 10.22 -4.84
C LEU A 157 7.69 11.12 -3.63
N ALA A 158 6.43 11.20 -3.18
CA ALA A 158 6.06 11.94 -1.99
C ALA A 158 6.72 11.37 -0.72
N VAL A 159 6.81 10.03 -0.61
CA VAL A 159 7.53 9.36 0.47
C VAL A 159 9.03 9.64 0.38
N LEU A 160 9.63 9.48 -0.80
CA LEU A 160 11.06 9.72 -1.02
C LEU A 160 11.46 11.17 -0.72
N ALA A 161 10.66 12.15 -1.16
CA ALA A 161 10.92 13.57 -0.89
C ALA A 161 10.91 13.87 0.61
N ARG A 162 9.96 13.31 1.35
CA ARG A 162 9.89 13.43 2.81
C ARG A 162 11.13 12.86 3.51
N GLU A 163 11.69 11.75 2.99
CA GLU A 163 12.89 11.13 3.54
C GLU A 163 14.18 11.91 3.25
N ILE A 164 14.26 12.58 2.09
CA ILE A 164 15.42 13.39 1.70
C ILE A 164 15.46 14.74 2.44
N GLU A 165 14.31 15.43 2.57
CA GLU A 165 14.26 16.80 3.08
C GLU A 165 14.24 16.89 4.61
N LEU A 166 13.70 15.89 5.30
CA LEU A 166 13.71 15.87 6.76
C LEU A 166 14.98 15.18 7.23
N PRO A 167 15.97 15.88 7.84
CA PRO A 167 16.96 15.18 8.64
C PRO A 167 16.18 14.31 9.60
N GLN A 168 16.54 13.03 9.69
CA GLN A 168 15.86 12.09 10.58
C GLN A 168 16.01 12.58 12.02
N ILE A 169 15.13 13.49 12.43
CA ILE A 169 14.90 13.82 13.83
C ILE A 169 14.59 12.45 14.40
N PRO A 170 15.43 11.91 15.29
CA PRO A 170 15.12 10.66 15.94
C PRO A 170 13.90 10.97 16.80
N ILE A 171 12.70 10.79 16.23
CA ILE A 171 11.48 10.64 16.99
C ILE A 171 11.84 9.50 17.93
N PRO A 172 11.93 9.74 19.25
CA PRO A 172 12.34 8.71 20.17
C PRO A 172 11.37 7.57 19.95
N ARG A 173 11.84 6.49 19.27
CA ARG A 173 11.11 5.24 19.22
C ARG A 173 10.80 5.00 20.67
N ARG A 174 9.52 5.03 21.02
CA ARG A 174 9.04 4.82 22.39
C ARG A 174 9.76 3.57 22.85
N ASN A 175 10.81 3.76 23.66
CA ASN A 175 11.68 2.69 24.09
C ASN A 175 10.76 1.74 24.83
N LYS A 176 10.33 0.67 24.16
CA LYS A 176 9.95 -0.54 24.87
C LYS A 176 11.26 -0.96 25.50
N TYR A 177 11.47 -0.53 26.73
CA TYR A 177 12.47 -1.08 27.62
C TYR A 177 12.34 -2.60 27.53
N ARG A 178 13.21 -3.21 26.75
CA ARG A 178 13.40 -4.65 26.77
C ARG A 178 14.08 -4.87 28.11
N TYR A 179 13.32 -5.29 29.12
CA TYR A 179 13.90 -5.84 30.34
C TYR A 179 14.72 -7.05 29.91
N ILE A 180 16.01 -6.85 29.70
CA ILE A 180 16.98 -7.93 29.62
C ILE A 180 17.09 -8.41 31.06
N LYS A 181 16.46 -9.54 31.38
CA LYS A 181 16.78 -10.24 32.63
C LYS A 181 18.29 -10.48 32.60
N PRO A 182 19.06 -10.07 33.62
CA PRO A 182 20.47 -10.46 33.67
C PRO A 182 20.51 -11.98 33.63
N ILE A 183 21.23 -12.51 32.65
CA ILE A 183 21.63 -13.92 32.65
C ILE A 183 22.43 -14.05 33.94
N ALA A 184 21.92 -14.83 34.90
CA ALA A 184 22.71 -15.21 36.05
C ALA A 184 23.98 -15.87 35.50
N THR A 185 25.11 -15.18 35.61
CA THR A 185 26.42 -15.76 35.39
C THR A 185 26.63 -16.79 36.49
N GLU A 186 26.17 -18.01 36.27
CA GLU A 186 26.66 -19.16 37.02
C GLU A 186 28.10 -19.41 36.56
N VAL A 187 29.03 -18.93 37.39
CA VAL A 187 30.46 -19.26 37.32
C VAL A 187 30.60 -20.78 37.55
N PRO A 188 31.45 -21.49 36.79
CA PRO A 188 31.41 -22.95 36.72
C PRO A 188 32.08 -23.58 37.96
N ALA A 189 31.38 -24.51 38.62
CA ALA A 189 31.98 -25.41 39.59
C ALA A 189 32.17 -26.80 38.98
N LYS A 190 33.44 -27.17 38.87
CA LYS A 190 33.99 -28.45 38.42
C LYS A 190 33.61 -29.62 39.35
N ILE A 191 33.41 -30.77 38.71
CA ILE A 191 33.94 -32.11 39.06
C ILE A 191 33.12 -33.06 39.99
N GLN A 192 32.74 -34.18 39.35
CA GLN A 192 32.74 -35.60 39.74
C GLN A 192 31.62 -36.25 40.58
N LYS A 193 31.15 -37.36 39.96
CA LYS A 193 30.72 -38.67 40.50
C LYS A 193 29.37 -38.64 41.26
N THR A 194 28.42 -39.55 41.03
CA THR A 194 28.54 -41.01 41.04
C THR A 194 27.24 -41.67 40.50
N CYS A 195 27.33 -42.94 40.13
CA CYS A 195 26.33 -43.84 39.52
C CYS A 195 25.09 -44.21 40.38
N TYR A 196 24.21 -45.01 39.74
CA TYR A 196 23.14 -45.92 40.22
C TYR A 196 21.77 -45.26 40.47
N PHE A 197 20.62 -45.72 39.94
CA PHE A 197 20.20 -46.94 39.21
C PHE A 197 19.33 -46.55 38.01
#